data_AF-A0A1Y4D2K2-F1
#
_entry.id   AF-A0A1Y4D2K2-F1
#
_cell.length_a   1.000
_cell.length_b   1.000
_cell.length_c   1.000
_cell.angle_alpha   90.00
_cell.angle_beta   90.00
_cell.angle_gamma   90.00
#
_symmetry.space_group_name_H-M   'P 1'
#
loop_
_entity.id
_entity.type
_entity.pdbx_description
1 polymer ?
#
loop_
_entity_poly.entity_id
_entity_poly.type
_entity_poly.pdbx_seq_one_letter_code
_entity_poly.pdbx_strand_id
1 'polypeptide(L)'
;MSYEIRKGWPSNGALDEVLMAADGATLTDGTVAVLDTSTGKWKTGALAADDAGRKAPLHAFVIAKEDIRHTHTGLMSDAIIEVDKDHYVGSTFAPNDPLGVDESTGKFKAATAGTDVVVGKVIYFDATNGHLRLFWKPMADA
;
A
#
# COMPACT_ATOMS: atom_id res chain seq x y z
N MET A 1 -0.74 -12.42 9.75
CA MET A 1 -1.00 -13.50 8.78
C MET A 1 -0.51 -13.03 7.41
N SER A 2 -0.12 -13.95 6.52
CA SER A 2 0.31 -13.61 5.16
C SER A 2 -0.88 -13.10 4.35
N TYR A 3 -0.74 -11.95 3.68
CA TYR A 3 -1.71 -11.47 2.69
C TYR A 3 -1.77 -12.42 1.48
N GLU A 4 -2.95 -12.58 0.90
CA GLU A 4 -3.12 -13.31 -0.36
C GLU A 4 -3.18 -12.31 -1.52
N ILE A 5 -2.28 -12.46 -2.50
CA ILE A 5 -2.22 -11.56 -3.65
C ILE A 5 -2.64 -12.33 -4.91
N ARG A 6 -3.68 -11.82 -5.58
CA ARG A 6 -4.12 -12.29 -6.89
C ARG A 6 -3.88 -11.19 -7.93
N LYS A 7 -2.85 -11.37 -8.75
CA LYS A 7 -2.50 -10.44 -9.84
C LYS A 7 -3.45 -10.64 -11.03
N GLY A 8 -3.91 -9.54 -11.63
CA GLY A 8 -4.70 -9.56 -12.87
C GLY A 8 -3.84 -9.92 -14.09
N TRP A 9 -4.47 -10.39 -15.17
CA TRP A 9 -3.79 -10.65 -16.44
C TRP A 9 -3.64 -9.35 -17.25
N PRO A 10 -2.52 -9.10 -17.96
CA PRO A 10 -1.32 -9.94 -18.09
C PRO A 10 -0.35 -9.78 -16.91
N SER A 11 0.00 -10.90 -16.28
CA SER A 11 0.79 -10.95 -15.03
C SER A 11 2.31 -10.77 -15.23
N ASN A 12 2.80 -10.68 -16.47
CA ASN A 12 4.23 -10.52 -16.79
C ASN A 12 4.75 -9.09 -16.60
N GLY A 13 3.87 -8.13 -16.26
CA GLY A 13 4.24 -6.74 -15.96
C GLY A 13 4.24 -6.41 -14.47
N ALA A 14 4.17 -7.42 -13.58
CA ALA A 14 4.26 -7.16 -12.15
C ALA A 14 5.70 -6.77 -11.80
N LEU A 15 5.98 -5.47 -11.83
CA LEU A 15 7.22 -4.91 -11.30
C LEU A 15 7.14 -5.02 -9.78
N ASP A 16 7.54 -6.18 -9.27
CA ASP A 16 7.89 -6.30 -7.86
C ASP A 16 9.24 -5.59 -7.72
N GLU A 17 9.26 -4.43 -7.08
CA GLU A 17 10.46 -3.59 -6.97
C GLU A 17 11.19 -3.85 -5.67
N VAL A 18 12.53 -3.78 -5.72
CA VAL A 18 13.36 -3.81 -4.53
C VAL A 18 13.30 -2.44 -3.88
N LEU A 19 12.71 -2.38 -2.68
CA LEU A 19 12.60 -1.17 -1.89
C LEU A 19 13.75 -1.10 -0.89
N MET A 20 14.51 -0.01 -0.94
CA MET A 20 15.51 0.30 0.08
C MET A 20 14.90 1.25 1.11
N ALA A 21 14.84 0.83 2.37
CA ALA A 21 14.25 1.63 3.45
C ALA A 21 15.10 2.88 3.74
N ALA A 22 14.44 3.99 4.08
CA ALA A 22 15.10 5.19 4.57
C ALA A 22 15.78 4.93 5.92
N ASP A 23 16.81 5.72 6.25
CA ASP A 23 17.59 5.49 7.47
C ASP A 23 16.70 5.67 8.71
N GLY A 24 16.63 4.64 9.55
CA GLY A 24 15.74 4.60 10.73
C GLY A 24 14.27 4.30 10.43
N ALA A 25 13.86 4.18 9.17
CA ALA A 25 12.50 3.78 8.81
C ALA A 25 12.33 2.26 8.94
N THR A 26 11.18 1.84 9.48
CA THR A 26 10.78 0.43 9.52
C THR A 26 9.66 0.23 8.51
N LEU A 27 9.93 -0.54 7.46
CA LEU A 27 8.89 -1.04 6.57
C LEU A 27 8.41 -2.38 7.11
N THR A 28 7.09 -2.58 7.07
CA THR A 28 6.47 -3.82 7.55
C THR A 28 5.68 -4.45 6.43
N ASP A 29 5.79 -5.76 6.29
CA ASP A 29 4.98 -6.54 5.37
C ASP A 29 3.49 -6.23 5.57
N GLY A 30 2.76 -6.08 4.49
CA GLY A 30 1.35 -5.74 4.52
C GLY A 30 1.03 -4.26 4.81
N THR A 31 2.04 -3.39 4.78
CA THR A 31 1.85 -1.93 4.85
C THR A 31 2.16 -1.27 3.51
N VAL A 32 1.65 -0.06 3.31
CA VAL A 32 1.95 0.79 2.18
C VAL A 32 3.19 1.63 2.51
N ALA A 33 4.19 1.52 1.65
CA ALA A 33 5.41 2.32 1.67
C ALA A 33 5.33 3.42 0.61
N VAL A 34 6.02 4.52 0.88
CA VAL A 34 6.05 5.73 0.07
C VAL A 34 7.51 6.06 -0.27
N LEU A 35 7.77 6.42 -1.52
CA LEU A 35 9.10 6.87 -1.95
C LEU A 35 9.36 8.28 -1.44
N ASP A 36 10.43 8.45 -0.67
CA ASP A 36 10.98 9.75 -0.34
C ASP A 36 11.83 10.24 -1.50
N THR A 37 11.31 11.19 -2.28
CA THR A 37 11.97 11.73 -3.48
C THR A 37 13.26 12.49 -3.17
N SER A 38 13.49 12.91 -1.92
CA SER A 38 14.73 13.58 -1.51
C SER A 38 15.90 12.62 -1.32
N THR A 39 15.62 11.36 -0.94
CA THR A 39 16.65 10.35 -0.67
C THR A 39 16.63 9.18 -1.65
N GLY A 40 15.55 9.02 -2.43
CA GLY A 40 15.31 7.84 -3.25
C GLY A 40 15.03 6.56 -2.44
N LYS A 41 14.78 6.69 -1.13
CA LYS A 41 14.53 5.58 -0.21
C LYS A 41 13.06 5.56 0.23
N TRP A 42 12.62 4.43 0.76
CA TRP A 42 11.22 4.15 1.06
C TRP A 42 10.92 4.26 2.55
N LYS A 43 9.77 4.83 2.91
CA LYS A 43 9.29 4.96 4.29
C LYS A 43 7.78 4.91 4.36
N THR A 44 7.22 4.61 5.51
CA THR A 44 5.81 4.92 5.81
C THR A 44 5.67 6.44 5.94
N GLY A 45 4.59 7.01 5.40
CA GLY A 45 4.38 8.45 5.51
C GLY A 45 3.24 8.96 4.65
N ALA A 46 3.20 10.28 4.51
CA ALA A 46 2.12 10.95 3.84
C ALA A 46 2.07 10.67 2.35
N LEU A 47 0.86 10.43 1.85
CA LEU A 47 0.56 10.32 0.41
C LEU A 47 0.11 11.69 -0.12
N ALA A 48 0.70 12.79 0.36
CA ALA A 48 0.34 14.14 -0.07
C ALA A 48 0.93 14.45 -1.46
N ALA A 49 0.39 15.45 -2.17
CA ALA A 49 1.10 15.98 -3.32
C ALA A 49 2.52 16.43 -2.89
N ASP A 50 3.54 16.13 -3.70
CA ASP A 50 4.87 16.65 -3.40
C ASP A 50 4.88 18.19 -3.54
N ASP A 51 5.96 18.85 -3.09
CA ASP A 51 6.12 20.30 -3.19
C ASP A 51 6.11 20.81 -4.65
N ALA A 52 6.19 19.91 -5.65
CA ALA A 52 6.10 20.21 -7.07
C ALA A 52 4.67 20.01 -7.64
N GLY A 53 3.68 19.71 -6.79
CA GLY A 53 2.29 19.52 -7.19
C GLY A 53 2.03 18.22 -7.96
N ARG A 54 2.98 17.27 -7.96
CA ARG A 54 2.74 15.92 -8.50
C ARG A 54 1.73 15.24 -7.60
N LYS A 55 0.66 14.69 -8.20
CA LYS A 55 -0.31 13.87 -7.47
C LYS A 55 0.46 12.73 -6.83
N ALA A 56 0.29 12.54 -5.51
CA ALA A 56 0.90 11.59 -4.56
C ALA A 56 2.35 11.11 -4.85
N PRO A 57 3.16 10.80 -3.84
CA PRO A 57 4.41 10.10 -4.06
C PRO A 57 4.14 8.67 -4.59
N LEU A 58 5.10 8.14 -5.35
CA LEU A 58 5.11 6.71 -5.72
C LEU A 58 4.96 5.88 -4.45
N HIS A 59 4.11 4.88 -4.52
CA HIS A 59 3.80 4.03 -3.38
C HIS A 59 3.68 2.57 -3.77
N ALA A 60 4.10 1.72 -2.85
CA ALA A 60 4.19 0.28 -3.02
C ALA A 60 3.50 -0.41 -1.84
N PHE A 61 2.84 -1.54 -2.09
CA PHE A 61 2.43 -2.43 -1.01
C PHE A 61 3.58 -3.38 -0.67
N VAL A 62 4.04 -3.40 0.57
CA VAL A 62 5.22 -4.20 0.99
C VAL A 62 4.82 -5.67 1.13
N ILE A 63 5.48 -6.55 0.37
CA ILE A 63 5.12 -7.97 0.25
C ILE A 63 6.20 -8.96 0.69
N ALA A 64 7.37 -8.48 1.08
CA ALA A 64 8.42 -9.31 1.66
C ALA A 64 9.55 -8.44 2.21
N LYS A 65 10.33 -9.04 3.11
CA LYS A 65 11.62 -8.54 3.55
C LYS A 65 12.73 -9.56 3.26
N GLU A 66 13.84 -9.09 2.70
CA GLU A 66 15.10 -9.83 2.58
C GLU A 66 16.03 -9.42 3.72
N ASP A 67 16.17 -10.27 4.74
CA ASP A 67 16.92 -9.93 5.96
C ASP A 67 18.43 -9.73 5.74
N ILE A 68 19.04 -10.40 4.76
CA ILE A 68 20.49 -10.33 4.51
C ILE A 68 20.88 -8.99 3.89
N ARG A 69 20.08 -8.49 2.94
CA ARG A 69 20.33 -7.22 2.24
C ARG A 69 19.61 -6.04 2.88
N HIS A 70 18.77 -6.30 3.88
CA HIS A 70 17.89 -5.32 4.51
C HIS A 70 16.99 -4.57 3.50
N THR A 71 16.60 -5.26 2.43
CA THR A 71 15.72 -4.75 1.38
C THR A 71 14.31 -5.32 1.53
N HIS A 72 13.33 -4.63 0.96
CA HIS A 72 11.96 -5.11 0.92
C HIS A 72 11.53 -5.31 -0.54
N THR A 73 10.46 -6.07 -0.74
CA THR A 73 9.81 -6.19 -2.04
C THR A 73 8.50 -5.43 -2.02
N GLY A 74 8.28 -4.55 -2.99
CA GLY A 74 7.08 -3.76 -3.13
C GLY A 74 6.28 -4.14 -4.37
N LEU A 75 4.98 -4.31 -4.22
CA LEU A 75 4.06 -4.53 -5.32
C LEU A 75 3.70 -3.20 -6.00
N MET A 76 4.23 -2.98 -7.21
CA MET A 76 4.02 -1.76 -8.02
C MET A 76 3.04 -1.98 -9.19
N SER A 77 2.23 -3.02 -9.13
CA SER A 77 1.20 -3.32 -10.14
C SER A 77 -0.17 -3.52 -9.51
N ASP A 78 -1.22 -3.24 -10.30
CA ASP A 78 -2.61 -3.49 -9.91
C ASP A 78 -2.81 -4.96 -9.50
N ALA A 79 -3.48 -5.19 -8.37
CA ALA A 79 -3.76 -6.53 -7.87
C ALA A 79 -5.00 -6.56 -7.00
N ILE A 80 -5.55 -7.76 -6.80
CA ILE A 80 -6.47 -8.02 -5.70
C ILE A 80 -5.65 -8.52 -4.52
N ILE A 81 -5.82 -7.89 -3.36
CA ILE A 81 -5.11 -8.23 -2.13
C ILE A 81 -6.14 -8.55 -1.07
N GLU A 82 -5.90 -9.61 -0.31
CA GLU A 82 -6.61 -9.91 0.92
C GLU A 82 -5.67 -9.72 2.11
N VAL A 83 -6.10 -8.93 3.09
CA VAL A 83 -5.35 -8.61 4.30
C VAL A 83 -6.15 -8.92 5.55
N ASP A 84 -5.46 -9.20 6.66
CA ASP A 84 -6.07 -9.38 7.97
C ASP A 84 -6.20 -8.04 8.74
N LYS A 85 -6.82 -8.10 9.93
CA LYS A 85 -7.04 -6.96 10.82
C LYS A 85 -5.79 -6.21 11.28
N ASP A 86 -4.60 -6.80 11.14
CA ASP A 86 -3.37 -6.14 11.53
C ASP A 86 -2.89 -5.13 10.47
N HIS A 87 -3.49 -5.13 9.27
CA HIS A 87 -3.06 -4.34 8.11
C HIS A 87 -4.09 -3.30 7.64
N TYR A 88 -5.18 -3.13 8.39
CA TYR A 88 -6.13 -2.05 8.19
C TYR A 88 -6.53 -1.39 9.51
N VAL A 89 -7.10 -0.19 9.43
CA VAL A 89 -7.68 0.56 10.55
C VAL A 89 -9.18 0.73 10.31
N GLY A 90 -9.96 0.58 11.37
CA GLY A 90 -11.42 0.67 11.33
C GLY A 90 -12.09 -0.70 11.41
N SER A 91 -13.42 -0.69 11.43
CA SER A 91 -14.24 -1.89 11.63
C SER A 91 -15.42 -2.00 10.66
N THR A 92 -15.49 -1.12 9.66
CA THR A 92 -16.58 -1.06 8.70
C THR A 92 -16.06 -0.66 7.33
N PHE A 93 -16.36 -1.49 6.33
CA PHE A 93 -16.04 -1.26 4.93
C PHE A 93 -17.19 -1.80 4.09
N ALA A 94 -17.64 -1.03 3.10
CA ALA A 94 -18.64 -1.45 2.13
C ALA A 94 -17.99 -1.71 0.76
N PRO A 95 -18.56 -2.60 -0.08
CA PRO A 95 -18.07 -2.80 -1.44
C PRO A 95 -18.01 -1.48 -2.22
N ASN A 96 -16.89 -1.26 -2.92
CA ASN A 96 -16.52 -0.05 -3.67
C ASN A 96 -16.12 1.17 -2.83
N ASP A 97 -16.05 1.08 -1.50
CA ASP A 97 -15.50 2.17 -0.69
C ASP A 97 -14.07 2.48 -1.15
N PRO A 98 -13.72 3.77 -1.33
CA PRO A 98 -12.35 4.16 -1.61
C PRO A 98 -11.48 3.89 -0.39
N LEU A 99 -10.27 3.37 -0.63
CA LEU A 99 -9.28 3.12 0.42
C LEU A 99 -8.17 4.17 0.35
N GLY A 100 -7.85 4.73 1.51
CA GLY A 100 -6.65 5.51 1.76
C GLY A 100 -5.69 4.73 2.65
N VAL A 101 -4.66 5.42 3.12
CA VAL A 101 -3.65 4.86 4.02
C VAL A 101 -3.56 5.71 5.28
N ASP A 102 -3.48 5.06 6.42
CA ASP A 102 -3.07 5.70 7.67
C ASP A 102 -1.57 6.01 7.59
N GLU A 103 -1.22 7.29 7.44
CA GLU A 103 0.15 7.73 7.17
C GLU A 103 1.13 7.43 8.30
N SER A 104 0.64 7.16 9.51
CA SER A 104 1.47 6.84 10.66
C SER A 104 1.85 5.36 10.73
N THR A 105 1.02 4.49 10.15
CA THR A 105 1.17 3.03 10.23
C THR A 105 1.34 2.33 8.88
N GLY A 106 1.00 3.00 7.78
CA GLY A 106 0.98 2.41 6.44
C GLY A 106 -0.18 1.43 6.23
N LYS A 107 -1.13 1.35 7.17
CA LYS A 107 -2.28 0.43 7.07
C LYS A 107 -3.39 1.02 6.21
N PHE A 108 -4.21 0.18 5.60
CA PHE A 108 -5.38 0.64 4.86
C PHE A 108 -6.43 1.26 5.78
N LYS A 109 -7.11 2.30 5.31
CA LYS A 109 -8.28 2.88 5.99
C LYS A 109 -9.33 3.29 4.96
N ALA A 110 -10.56 3.52 5.40
CA ALA A 110 -11.56 4.19 4.56
C ALA A 110 -11.04 5.58 4.18
N ALA A 111 -11.11 5.93 2.90
CA ALA A 111 -10.67 7.23 2.42
C ALA A 111 -11.69 8.32 2.78
N THR A 112 -11.19 9.43 3.29
CA THR A 112 -11.96 10.66 3.50
C THR A 112 -11.95 11.47 2.21
N ALA A 113 -13.13 11.69 1.63
CA ALA A 113 -13.29 12.41 0.38
C ALA A 113 -12.67 13.82 0.44
N GLY A 114 -11.86 14.16 -0.55
CA GLY A 114 -11.21 15.48 -0.64
C GLY A 114 -9.99 15.65 0.27
N THR A 115 -9.62 14.62 1.06
CA THR A 115 -8.45 14.65 1.95
C THR A 115 -7.46 13.57 1.60
N ASP A 116 -7.92 12.32 1.51
CA ASP A 116 -7.04 11.17 1.33
C ASP A 116 -6.75 10.90 -0.14
N VAL A 117 -5.52 10.47 -0.44
CA VAL A 117 -5.20 9.82 -1.71
C VAL A 117 -5.77 8.41 -1.71
N VAL A 118 -6.51 8.11 -2.78
CA VAL A 118 -7.14 6.81 -2.98
C VAL A 118 -6.14 5.84 -3.61
N VAL A 119 -5.78 4.79 -2.87
CA VAL A 119 -4.81 3.74 -3.27
C VAL A 119 -5.48 2.43 -3.68
N GLY A 120 -6.81 2.42 -3.71
CA GLY A 120 -7.57 1.22 -4.00
C GLY A 120 -9.05 1.34 -3.67
N LYS A 121 -9.75 0.21 -3.79
CA LYS A 121 -11.17 0.10 -3.43
C LYS A 121 -11.46 -1.22 -2.74
N VAL A 122 -12.41 -1.21 -1.82
CA VAL A 122 -12.92 -2.41 -1.16
C VAL A 122 -13.66 -3.30 -2.17
N ILE A 123 -13.34 -4.59 -2.19
CA ILE A 123 -14.10 -5.62 -2.92
C ILE A 123 -15.07 -6.30 -1.96
N TYR A 124 -14.57 -6.71 -0.78
CA TYR A 124 -15.33 -7.44 0.22
C TYR A 124 -14.70 -7.26 1.60
N PHE A 125 -15.53 -7.24 2.64
CA PHE A 125 -15.10 -7.17 4.03
C PHE A 125 -15.86 -8.18 4.88
N ASP A 126 -15.11 -9.06 5.54
CA ASP A 126 -15.61 -9.98 6.55
C ASP A 126 -15.27 -9.44 7.93
N ALA A 127 -16.23 -8.76 8.56
CA ALA A 127 -16.06 -8.22 9.90
C ALA A 127 -15.93 -9.31 10.99
N THR A 128 -16.41 -10.54 10.73
CA THR A 128 -16.39 -11.63 11.70
C THR A 128 -14.98 -12.20 11.82
N ASN A 129 -14.34 -12.45 10.66
CA ASN A 129 -13.00 -13.01 10.61
C ASN A 129 -11.90 -11.94 10.51
N GLY A 130 -12.27 -10.69 10.28
CA GLY A 130 -11.33 -9.56 10.15
C GLY A 130 -10.53 -9.62 8.86
N HIS A 131 -11.17 -10.00 7.74
CA HIS A 131 -10.55 -10.05 6.42
C HIS A 131 -11.06 -8.94 5.52
N LEU A 132 -10.14 -8.19 4.94
CA LEU A 132 -10.43 -7.16 3.95
C LEU A 132 -9.85 -7.57 2.61
N ARG A 133 -10.71 -7.76 1.61
CA ARG A 133 -10.31 -7.95 0.22
C ARG A 133 -10.49 -6.64 -0.54
N LEU A 134 -9.44 -6.21 -1.22
CA LEU A 134 -9.37 -4.92 -1.92
C LEU A 134 -8.75 -5.05 -3.30
N PHE A 135 -9.11 -4.13 -4.18
CA PHE A 135 -8.37 -3.85 -5.41
C PHE A 135 -7.31 -2.79 -5.08
N TRP A 136 -6.05 -3.20 -5.14
CA TRP A 136 -4.87 -2.36 -4.98
C TRP A 136 -4.56 -1.66 -6.30
N LYS A 137 -4.31 -0.36 -6.20
CA LYS A 137 -3.92 0.47 -7.34
C LYS A 137 -2.75 1.36 -6.93
N PRO A 138 -1.50 0.97 -7.25
CA PRO A 138 -0.36 1.83 -6.99
C PRO A 138 -0.46 3.07 -7.88
N MET A 139 0.22 4.14 -7.47
CA MET A 139 0.39 5.29 -8.33
C MET A 139 1.44 4.98 -9.40
N ALA A 140 1.06 5.21 -10.66
CA ALA A 140 2.01 5.27 -11.76
C ALA A 140 2.79 6.59 -11.68
N ASP A 141 4.10 6.54 -11.97
CA ASP A 141 4.87 7.76 -12.22
C ASP A 141 4.19 8.56 -13.35
N ALA A 142 4.05 9.87 -13.16
CA ALA A 142 3.25 10.74 -14.02
C ALA A 142 3.91 11.02 -15.39
#